data_AF-A0A7S4I0Q0-F1
#
_entry.id   AF-A0A7S4I0Q0-F1
#
_cell.length_a   1.000
_cell.length_b   1.000
_cell.length_c   1.000
_cell.angle_alpha   90.00
_cell.angle_beta   90.00
_cell.angle_gamma   90.00
#
_symmetry.space_group_name_H-M   'P 1'
#
loop_
_entity.id
_entity.type
_entity.pdbx_description
1 polymer ?
#
loop_
_entity_poly.entity_id
_entity_poly.type
_entity_poly.pdbx_seq_one_letter_code
_entity_poly.pdbx_strand_id
1 'polypeptide(L)'
;TQALLMGGTDKANCDTAIGTHGEGSILAALVLLRNGYSVRYTSGGQTWCYFLRDDDFFTDASGEPMECLWVKLEDDPDAEKNKDLVIVDIRGLNSQDWLEYTKKFLWITPTLQPGKIKTPHGTLLLDPTYEAKFFVKQIFTCQYPKQNKKSTTTG
;
A
#
# COMPACT_ATOMS: atom_id res chain seq x y z
N THR A 1 19.17 -21.80 -3.97
CA THR A 1 17.93 -21.35 -4.65
C THR A 1 17.11 -20.61 -3.61
N GLN A 2 17.13 -19.28 -3.60
CA GLN A 2 16.41 -18.49 -2.60
C GLN A 2 14.93 -18.42 -3.02
N ALA A 3 14.10 -19.19 -2.33
CA ALA A 3 12.67 -19.21 -2.58
C ALA A 3 11.97 -18.30 -1.57
N LEU A 4 11.36 -17.22 -2.05
CA LEU A 4 10.28 -16.56 -1.33
C LEU A 4 9.11 -17.57 -1.31
N LEU A 5 8.90 -18.26 -0.18
CA LEU A 5 7.77 -19.19 -0.05
C LEU A 5 6.49 -18.38 0.10
N MET A 6 5.83 -18.14 -1.03
CA MET A 6 4.55 -17.44 -1.08
C MET A 6 3.42 -18.45 -0.91
N GLY A 7 2.57 -18.21 0.10
CA GLY A 7 1.44 -19.07 0.46
C GLY A 7 0.21 -18.87 -0.43
N GLY A 8 -0.66 -19.89 -0.45
CA GLY A 8 -1.90 -19.92 -1.22
C GLY A 8 -3.03 -19.06 -0.63
N THR A 9 -4.07 -18.91 -1.43
CA THR A 9 -5.24 -18.05 -1.19
C THR A 9 -6.52 -18.80 -1.56
N ASP A 10 -7.57 -18.64 -0.77
CA ASP A 10 -8.88 -19.24 -1.06
C ASP A 10 -9.69 -18.42 -2.07
N LYS A 11 -9.12 -17.34 -2.63
CA LYS A 11 -9.78 -16.42 -3.56
C LYS A 11 -9.87 -16.93 -5.00
N ALA A 12 -9.58 -18.20 -5.25
CA ALA A 12 -9.56 -18.80 -6.59
C ALA A 12 -10.88 -18.69 -7.36
N ASN A 13 -12.01 -18.40 -6.68
CA ASN A 13 -13.35 -18.34 -7.27
C ASN A 13 -14.08 -17.00 -7.05
N CYS A 14 -13.35 -15.91 -6.78
CA CYS A 14 -13.97 -14.60 -6.56
C CYS A 14 -13.52 -13.58 -7.61
N ASP A 15 -14.33 -13.41 -8.66
CA ASP A 15 -14.09 -12.46 -9.77
C ASP A 15 -14.05 -10.98 -9.34
N THR A 16 -14.40 -10.69 -8.08
CA THR A 16 -14.38 -9.34 -7.50
C THR A 16 -13.15 -9.07 -6.63
N ALA A 17 -12.29 -10.08 -6.39
CA ALA A 17 -11.08 -9.91 -5.61
C ALA A 17 -9.97 -9.21 -6.43
N ILE A 18 -9.53 -8.04 -5.97
CA ILE A 18 -8.48 -7.24 -6.63
C ILE A 18 -7.09 -7.91 -6.53
N GLY A 19 -6.87 -8.71 -5.48
CA GLY A 19 -5.64 -9.45 -5.26
C GLY A 19 -5.93 -10.91 -5.01
N THR A 20 -5.28 -11.77 -5.80
CA THR A 20 -5.37 -13.23 -5.67
C THR A 20 -4.53 -13.70 -4.50
N HIS A 21 -3.25 -13.35 -4.40
CA HIS A 21 -2.28 -14.09 -3.56
C HIS A 21 -2.07 -13.60 -2.12
N GLY A 22 -2.60 -12.44 -1.72
CA GLY A 22 -2.32 -11.87 -0.38
C GLY A 22 -0.86 -11.41 -0.16
N GLU A 23 0.03 -11.67 -1.12
CA GLU A 23 1.48 -11.35 -1.08
C GLU A 23 1.78 -9.84 -0.99
N GLY A 24 0.88 -9.00 -1.51
CA GLY A 24 1.06 -7.55 -1.48
C GLY A 24 1.15 -6.99 -0.07
N SER A 25 0.48 -7.61 0.92
CA SER A 25 0.54 -7.19 2.31
C SER A 25 1.90 -7.55 2.94
N ILE A 26 2.46 -8.72 2.60
CA ILE A 26 3.79 -9.16 3.04
C ILE A 26 4.88 -8.21 2.51
N LEU A 27 4.83 -7.87 1.23
CA LEU A 27 5.77 -6.93 0.62
C LEU A 27 5.62 -5.52 1.21
N ALA A 28 4.39 -5.07 1.43
CA ALA A 28 4.14 -3.78 2.08
C ALA A 28 4.73 -3.76 3.50
N ALA A 29 4.53 -4.82 4.28
CA ALA A 29 5.09 -4.95 5.62
C ALA A 29 6.63 -4.92 5.60
N LEU A 30 7.26 -5.65 4.67
CA LEU A 30 8.71 -5.64 4.48
C LEU A 30 9.26 -4.24 4.21
N VAL A 31 8.63 -3.51 3.27
CA VAL A 31 9.04 -2.14 2.93
C VAL A 31 8.88 -1.22 4.14
N LEU A 32 7.75 -1.30 4.85
CA LEU A 32 7.51 -0.48 6.03
C LEU A 32 8.56 -0.74 7.13
N LEU A 33 8.84 -2.02 7.42
CA LEU A 33 9.85 -2.41 8.42
C LEU A 33 11.25 -1.89 8.07
N ARG A 34 11.66 -2.01 6.81
CA ARG A 34 12.96 -1.47 6.34
C ARG A 34 13.06 0.05 6.40
N ASN A 35 11.93 0.75 6.41
CA ASN A 35 11.88 2.20 6.60
C ASN A 35 11.73 2.59 8.08
N GLY A 36 11.89 1.65 9.02
CA GLY A 36 11.84 1.92 10.46
C GLY A 36 10.43 2.03 11.03
N TYR A 37 9.40 1.64 10.29
CA TYR A 37 8.03 1.59 10.79
C TYR A 37 7.72 0.22 11.40
N SER A 38 6.82 0.19 12.38
CA SER A 38 6.24 -1.07 12.88
C SER A 38 4.88 -1.29 12.26
N VAL A 39 4.57 -2.53 11.88
CA VAL A 39 3.34 -2.86 11.15
C VAL A 39 2.64 -4.09 11.72
N ARG A 40 1.32 -3.99 11.93
CA ARG A 40 0.45 -5.10 12.34
C ARG A 40 -0.83 -5.09 11.52
N TYR A 41 -1.29 -6.27 11.10
CA TYR A 41 -2.55 -6.44 10.39
C TYR A 41 -3.49 -7.31 11.22
N THR A 42 -4.71 -6.84 11.47
CA THR A 42 -5.73 -7.59 12.21
C THR A 42 -6.93 -7.82 11.30
N SER A 43 -7.35 -9.09 11.18
CA SER A 43 -8.50 -9.50 10.38
C SER A 43 -8.95 -10.88 10.82
N GLY A 44 -10.27 -11.13 10.82
CA GLY A 44 -10.82 -12.47 11.09
C GLY A 44 -10.44 -13.03 12.46
N GLY A 45 -10.31 -12.16 13.47
CA GLY A 45 -9.93 -12.55 14.83
C GLY A 45 -8.44 -12.85 15.04
N GLN A 46 -7.60 -12.63 14.03
CA GLN A 46 -6.15 -12.84 14.13
C GLN A 46 -5.39 -11.55 13.85
N THR A 47 -4.29 -11.35 14.57
CA THR A 47 -3.33 -10.28 14.38
C THR A 47 -1.99 -10.84 13.90
N TRP A 48 -1.52 -10.30 12.78
CA TRP A 48 -0.27 -10.63 12.13
C TRP A 48 0.75 -9.55 12.48
N CYS A 49 1.71 -9.91 13.32
CA CYS A 49 2.78 -9.03 13.80
C CYS A 49 4.06 -9.30 12.99
N TYR A 50 4.47 -8.35 12.15
CA TYR A 50 5.65 -8.51 11.29
C TYR A 50 6.91 -7.90 11.93
N PHE A 51 8.06 -8.54 11.72
CA PHE A 51 9.37 -8.05 12.18
C PHE A 51 10.50 -8.62 11.33
N LEU A 52 11.65 -7.94 11.36
CA LEU A 52 12.89 -8.39 10.71
C LEU A 52 13.79 -9.05 11.76
N ARG A 53 14.36 -10.20 11.42
CA ARG A 53 15.27 -10.94 12.30
C ARG A 53 16.16 -11.85 11.47
N ASP A 54 17.43 -11.92 11.83
CA ASP A 54 18.36 -12.91 11.30
C ASP A 54 17.90 -14.34 11.63
N ASP A 55 18.02 -15.23 10.65
CA ASP A 55 17.67 -16.63 10.77
C ASP A 55 18.87 -17.51 10.41
N ASP A 56 19.32 -18.32 11.37
CA ASP A 56 20.47 -19.22 11.19
C ASP A 56 20.22 -20.32 10.14
N PHE A 57 18.96 -20.61 9.81
CA PHE A 57 18.60 -21.56 8.77
C PHE A 57 18.82 -20.98 7.36
N PHE A 58 18.54 -19.70 7.18
CA PHE A 58 18.69 -19.01 5.89
C PHE A 58 20.02 -18.27 5.86
N THR A 59 21.02 -18.84 5.19
CA THR A 59 22.36 -18.27 5.10
C THR A 59 22.68 -17.75 3.71
N ASP A 60 23.57 -16.75 3.64
CA ASP A 60 24.08 -16.23 2.38
C ASP A 60 25.17 -17.14 1.77
N ALA A 61 25.80 -16.70 0.68
CA ALA A 61 26.84 -17.49 0.01
C ALA A 61 28.11 -17.71 0.86
N SER A 62 28.32 -16.90 1.89
CA SER A 62 29.42 -17.03 2.85
C SER A 62 29.07 -17.85 4.09
N GLY A 63 27.80 -18.27 4.23
CA GLY A 63 27.32 -19.03 5.38
C GLY A 63 26.85 -18.16 6.55
N GLU A 64 26.78 -16.85 6.38
CA GLU A 64 26.30 -15.93 7.41
C GLU A 64 24.76 -15.89 7.44
N PRO A 65 24.13 -15.80 8.62
CA PRO A 65 22.67 -15.69 8.74
C PRO A 65 22.11 -14.51 7.95
N MET A 66 20.95 -14.71 7.33
CA MET A 66 20.25 -13.69 6.56
C MET A 66 19.09 -13.10 7.37
N GLU A 67 18.95 -11.78 7.28
CA GLU A 67 17.78 -11.08 7.79
C GLU A 67 16.52 -11.52 7.01
N CYS A 68 15.60 -12.15 7.72
CA CYS A 68 14.35 -12.65 7.19
C CYS A 68 13.17 -11.81 7.68
N LEU A 69 12.10 -11.79 6.89
CA LEU A 69 10.81 -11.28 7.34
C LEU A 69 10.09 -12.38 8.11
N TRP A 70 9.79 -12.11 9.36
CA TRP A 70 9.03 -12.99 10.23
C TRP A 70 7.63 -12.44 10.46
N VAL A 71 6.69 -13.36 10.67
CA VAL A 71 5.34 -13.05 11.13
C VAL A 71 5.01 -13.88 12.35
N LYS A 72 4.53 -13.22 13.40
CA LYS A 72 3.93 -13.86 14.56
C LYS A 72 2.43 -13.66 14.49
N LEU A 73 1.68 -14.75 14.61
CA LEU A 73 0.23 -14.73 14.71
C LEU A 73 -0.16 -14.66 16.18
N GLU A 74 -1.10 -13.76 16.50
CA GLU A 74 -1.67 -13.57 17.82
C GLU A 74 -3.21 -13.50 17.68
N ASP A 75 -3.95 -13.94 18.70
CA ASP A 75 -5.40 -13.77 18.72
C ASP A 75 -5.76 -12.29 18.91
N ASP A 76 -6.77 -11.81 18.18
CA ASP A 76 -7.32 -10.48 18.40
C ASP A 76 -8.17 -10.46 19.69
N PRO A 77 -7.79 -9.70 20.73
CA PRO A 77 -8.58 -9.61 21.96
C PRO A 77 -9.98 -9.03 21.73
N ASP A 78 -10.18 -8.28 20.64
CA ASP A 78 -11.44 -7.65 20.26
C ASP A 78 -12.09 -8.34 19.05
N ALA A 79 -11.81 -9.63 18.83
CA ALA A 79 -12.23 -10.38 17.63
C ALA A 79 -13.72 -10.23 17.26
N GLU A 80 -14.64 -10.28 18.24
CA GLU A 80 -16.08 -10.13 17.97
C GLU A 80 -16.43 -8.72 17.46
N LYS A 81 -15.79 -7.69 18.02
CA LYS A 81 -15.98 -6.30 17.59
C LYS A 81 -15.36 -6.04 16.21
N ASN A 82 -14.24 -6.70 15.92
CA ASN A 82 -13.46 -6.48 14.70
C ASN A 82 -13.76 -7.51 13.60
N LYS A 83 -14.75 -8.39 13.77
CA LYS A 83 -15.00 -9.53 12.87
C LYS A 83 -15.17 -9.15 11.39
N ASP A 84 -15.73 -7.97 11.13
CA ASP A 84 -16.00 -7.45 9.77
C ASP A 84 -14.98 -6.37 9.35
N LEU A 85 -13.90 -6.19 10.11
CA LEU A 85 -12.90 -5.17 9.88
C LEU A 85 -11.56 -5.78 9.47
N VAL A 86 -10.85 -5.04 8.61
CA VAL A 86 -9.42 -5.20 8.40
C VAL A 86 -8.75 -3.97 8.99
N ILE A 87 -7.96 -4.17 10.03
CA ILE A 87 -7.25 -3.11 10.74
C ILE A 87 -5.77 -3.20 10.39
N VAL A 88 -5.19 -2.07 9.99
CA VAL A 88 -3.77 -1.95 9.70
C VAL A 88 -3.19 -0.88 10.63
N ASP A 89 -2.37 -1.32 11.58
CA ASP A 89 -1.67 -0.44 12.52
C ASP A 89 -0.23 -0.22 12.03
N ILE A 90 0.10 1.02 11.67
CA ILE A 90 1.45 1.44 11.27
C ILE A 90 1.93 2.47 12.29
N ARG A 91 2.94 2.11 13.08
CA ARG A 91 3.54 2.99 14.08
C ARG A 91 4.82 3.62 13.55
N GLY A 92 5.05 4.87 13.95
CA GLY A 92 6.20 5.69 13.50
C GLY A 92 5.89 6.59 12.31
N LEU A 93 4.71 6.44 11.69
CA LEU A 93 4.25 7.35 10.63
C LEU A 93 3.73 8.65 11.23
N ASN A 94 4.29 9.79 10.80
CA ASN A 94 3.80 11.09 11.22
C ASN A 94 2.55 11.51 10.40
N SER A 95 1.79 12.48 10.91
CA SER A 95 0.54 12.93 10.29
C SER A 95 0.74 13.59 8.91
N GLN A 96 1.90 14.19 8.66
CA GLN A 96 2.19 14.86 7.38
C GLN A 96 2.40 13.83 6.27
N ASP A 97 3.19 12.79 6.53
CA ASP A 97 3.42 11.69 5.59
C ASP A 97 2.11 10.96 5.28
N TRP A 98 1.31 10.68 6.32
CA TRP A 98 -0.02 10.10 6.13
C TRP A 98 -0.87 10.94 5.18
N LEU A 99 -0.92 12.26 5.37
CA LEU A 99 -1.68 13.16 4.51
C LEU A 99 -1.18 13.16 3.05
N GLU A 100 0.14 13.02 2.83
CA GLU A 100 0.70 12.87 1.48
C GLU A 100 0.34 11.52 0.85
N TYR A 101 0.30 10.44 1.63
CA TYR A 101 -0.14 9.14 1.14
C TYR A 101 -1.64 9.13 0.82
N THR A 102 -2.51 9.73 1.63
CA THR A 102 -3.95 9.75 1.34
C THR A 102 -4.27 10.53 0.07
N LYS A 103 -3.49 11.54 -0.30
CA LYS A 103 -3.60 12.26 -1.59
C LYS A 103 -3.31 11.37 -2.81
N LYS A 104 -2.67 10.20 -2.62
CA LYS A 104 -2.43 9.23 -3.68
C LYS A 104 -3.65 8.33 -3.96
N PHE A 105 -4.69 8.40 -3.13
CA PHE A 105 -5.90 7.59 -3.27
C PHE A 105 -7.13 8.50 -3.27
N LEU A 106 -7.77 8.65 -4.44
CA LEU A 106 -8.86 9.63 -4.61
C LEU A 106 -10.11 9.30 -3.78
N TRP A 107 -10.26 8.07 -3.30
CA TRP A 107 -11.38 7.66 -2.44
C TRP A 107 -11.14 7.90 -0.94
N ILE A 108 -9.89 8.02 -0.51
CA ILE A 108 -9.53 8.23 0.91
C ILE A 108 -9.65 9.70 1.30
N THR A 109 -9.55 10.61 0.33
CA THR A 109 -9.61 12.05 0.58
C THR A 109 -10.87 12.67 -0.07
N PRO A 110 -12.08 12.48 0.50
CA PRO A 110 -13.32 13.02 -0.06
C PRO A 110 -13.39 14.55 -0.08
N THR A 111 -12.61 15.20 0.79
CA THR A 111 -12.57 16.66 0.97
C THR A 111 -11.92 17.40 -0.18
N LEU A 112 -11.15 16.69 -1.01
CA LEU A 112 -10.70 17.17 -2.31
C LEU A 112 -11.70 16.63 -3.33
N GLN A 113 -12.82 17.32 -3.52
CA GLN A 113 -13.68 17.11 -4.68
C GLN A 113 -13.18 18.03 -5.80
N PRO A 114 -12.13 17.62 -6.56
CA PRO A 114 -11.72 18.39 -7.72
C PRO A 114 -12.93 18.56 -8.61
N GLY A 115 -13.06 19.70 -9.30
CA GLY A 115 -13.95 19.73 -10.46
C GLY A 115 -13.60 18.53 -11.36
N LYS A 116 -14.60 17.76 -11.80
CA LYS A 116 -14.39 16.56 -12.62
C LYS A 116 -15.07 16.76 -13.96
N ILE A 117 -14.34 16.52 -15.04
CA ILE A 117 -14.92 16.44 -16.38
C ILE A 117 -14.79 14.99 -16.84
N LYS A 118 -15.93 14.33 -17.05
CA LYS A 118 -15.96 13.01 -17.66
C LYS A 118 -15.74 13.16 -19.16
N THR A 119 -14.86 12.32 -19.69
CA THR A 119 -14.56 12.20 -21.12
C THR A 119 -14.70 10.74 -21.54
N PRO A 120 -14.79 10.43 -22.84
CA PRO A 120 -14.81 9.04 -23.32
C PRO A 120 -13.58 8.21 -22.89
N HIS A 121 -12.46 8.86 -22.56
CA HIS A 121 -11.18 8.20 -22.24
C HIS A 121 -10.85 8.19 -20.73
N GLY A 122 -11.68 8.81 -19.89
CA GLY A 122 -11.42 8.92 -18.46
C GLY A 122 -11.99 10.18 -17.84
N THR A 123 -11.61 10.45 -16.59
CA THR A 123 -12.05 11.64 -15.85
C THR A 123 -10.89 12.61 -15.67
N LEU A 124 -11.05 13.85 -16.12
CA LEU A 124 -10.11 14.93 -15.85
C LEU A 124 -10.40 15.50 -14.46
N LEU A 125 -9.35 15.62 -13.64
CA LEU A 125 -9.39 16.28 -12.34
C LEU A 125 -8.90 17.72 -12.51
N LEU A 126 -9.70 18.70 -12.09
CA LEU A 126 -9.42 20.12 -12.30
C LEU A 126 -8.74 20.80 -11.10
N ASP A 127 -8.61 20.13 -9.96
CA ASP A 127 -7.91 20.69 -8.81
C ASP A 127 -6.40 20.76 -9.08
N PRO A 128 -5.75 21.93 -8.90
CA PRO A 128 -4.32 22.11 -9.08
C PRO A 128 -3.46 21.10 -8.29
N THR A 129 -3.95 20.59 -7.16
CA THR A 129 -3.28 19.56 -6.35
C THR A 129 -3.00 18.28 -7.14
N TYR A 130 -3.83 17.99 -8.15
CA TYR A 130 -3.72 16.82 -9.01
C TYR A 130 -3.11 17.13 -10.39
N GLU A 131 -2.59 18.35 -10.60
CA GLU A 131 -1.99 18.76 -11.87
C GLU A 131 -0.88 17.79 -12.29
N ALA A 132 -0.94 17.35 -13.56
CA ALA A 132 -0.01 16.40 -14.18
C ALA A 132 0.09 15.03 -13.49
N LYS A 133 -0.81 14.69 -12.56
CA LYS A 133 -0.87 13.36 -11.91
C LYS A 133 -1.85 12.46 -12.64
N PHE A 134 -1.47 11.20 -12.80
CA PHE A 134 -2.31 10.17 -13.41
C PHE A 134 -2.76 9.16 -12.37
N PHE A 135 -4.03 8.77 -12.45
CA PHE A 135 -4.65 7.83 -11.52
C PHE A 135 -5.34 6.71 -12.29
N VAL A 136 -4.98 5.46 -11.96
CA VAL A 136 -5.65 4.26 -12.51
C VAL A 136 -6.49 3.66 -11.39
N LYS A 137 -7.78 3.41 -11.67
CA LYS A 137 -8.75 2.93 -10.67
C LYS A 137 -8.68 3.75 -9.37
N GLN A 138 -8.53 5.08 -9.48
CA GLN A 138 -8.45 6.03 -8.37
C GLN A 138 -7.15 5.98 -7.53
N ILE A 139 -6.13 5.21 -7.95
CA ILE A 139 -4.80 5.13 -7.32
C ILE A 139 -3.78 5.91 -8.15
N PHE A 140 -2.99 6.76 -7.53
CA PHE A 140 -1.90 7.49 -8.17
C PHE A 140 -0.88 6.52 -8.76
N THR A 141 -0.54 6.73 -10.03
CA THR A 141 0.40 5.86 -10.77
C THR A 141 1.69 6.61 -11.07
N CYS A 142 1.59 7.79 -11.67
CA CYS A 142 2.74 8.56 -12.08
C CYS A 142 2.41 10.04 -12.25
N GLN A 143 3.45 10.86 -12.36
CA GLN A 143 3.35 12.27 -12.68
C GLN A 143 4.07 12.54 -14.00
N TYR A 144 3.40 13.22 -14.93
CA TYR A 144 4.01 13.65 -16.18
C TYR A 144 4.80 14.96 -15.97
N PRO A 145 5.85 15.21 -16.78
CA PRO A 145 6.53 16.49 -16.77
C PRO A 145 5.55 17.61 -17.09
N LYS A 146 5.59 18.71 -16.32
CA LYS A 146 4.78 19.89 -16.64
C LYS A 146 5.27 20.44 -17.99
N GLN A 147 4.38 20.49 -18.97
CA GLN A 147 4.70 21.19 -20.21
C GLN A 147 4.74 22.69 -19.89
N ASN A 148 5.93 23.30 -20.02
CA ASN A 148 6.06 24.74 -19.94
C ASN A 148 5.23 25.34 -21.08
N LYS A 149 4.09 25.95 -20.76
CA LYS A 149 3.33 26.76 -21.71
C LYS A 149 4.27 27.87 -22.17
N LYS A 150 4.73 27.80 -23.42
CA LYS A 150 5.31 28.97 -24.08
C LYS A 150 4.23 30.04 -24.06
N SER A 151 4.45 31.12 -23.32
CA SER A 151 3.63 32.31 -23.41
C SER A 151 3.82 32.87 -24.82
N THR A 152 2.91 32.54 -25.72
CA THR A 152 2.79 33.25 -26.98
C THR A 152 2.23 34.63 -26.65
N THR A 153 3.14 35.57 -26.39
CA THR A 153 2.82 36.99 -26.38
C THR A 153 2.52 37.38 -27.83
N THR A 154 1.26 37.29 -28.24
CA THR A 154 0.77 38.00 -29.43
C THR A 154 0.47 39.43 -29.01
N GLY A 155 1.39 40.34 -29.35
CA GLY A 155 1.09 41.75 -29.55
C GLY A 155 0.67 42.01 -31.00
#